data_AF-A0A1Y3BNH2-F1
#
_entry.id   AF-A0A1Y3BNH2-F1
#
_cell.length_a   1.000
_cell.length_b   1.000
_cell.length_c   1.000
_cell.angle_alpha   90.00
_cell.angle_beta   90.00
_cell.angle_gamma   90.00
#
_symmetry.space_group_name_H-M   'P 1'
#
loop_
_entity.id
_entity.type
_entity.pdbx_description
1 polymer ?
#
loop_
_entity_poly.entity_id
_entity_poly.type
_entity_poly.pdbx_seq_one_letter_code
_entity_poly.pdbx_strand_id
1 'polypeptide(L)'
;MINTNVMMKALEIGQEEIELEHNGVKCHLKFDGNLNPLTKDAQYFLIGSNRSRANPSYEWGEEFCALVYCIKNIDDGTCEKYSTNQLPLFYHVNLTAEFDLKTVVYPSVLEYQNRLIPMDNAWTFSSKIQGTKKIHELVFGNFDSVGKLYRPLSTLSIYGRAYERDPIYQQKPAD
;
A
#
# COMPACT_ATOMS: atom_id res chain seq x y z
N MET A 1 -22.99 6.23 -4.99
CA MET A 1 -21.98 7.25 -4.56
C MET A 1 -20.61 6.69 -4.89
N ILE A 2 -19.87 7.34 -5.79
CA ILE A 2 -18.48 6.98 -6.06
C ILE A 2 -17.71 7.25 -4.78
N ASN A 3 -17.00 6.25 -4.28
CA ASN A 3 -16.22 6.35 -3.03
C ASN A 3 -14.96 7.18 -3.31
N THR A 4 -15.09 8.51 -3.30
CA THR A 4 -14.05 9.50 -3.66
C THR A 4 -12.85 9.54 -2.71
N ASN A 5 -12.79 8.64 -1.73
CA ASN A 5 -11.85 8.69 -0.61
C ASN A 5 -10.62 7.78 -0.80
N VAL A 6 -10.54 7.09 -1.92
CA VAL A 6 -9.42 6.22 -2.29
C VAL A 6 -9.13 6.42 -3.77
N MET A 7 -7.86 6.59 -4.12
CA MET A 7 -7.40 6.51 -5.50
C MET A 7 -6.58 5.24 -5.71
N MET A 8 -6.66 4.70 -6.91
CA MET A 8 -5.94 3.50 -7.31
C MET A 8 -5.39 3.69 -8.72
N LYS A 9 -4.20 3.14 -8.99
CA LYS A 9 -3.63 3.02 -10.33
C LYS A 9 -3.08 1.62 -10.53
N ALA A 10 -3.45 0.97 -11.63
CA ALA A 10 -2.90 -0.33 -12.00
C ALA A 10 -1.42 -0.21 -12.39
N LEU A 11 -0.63 -1.25 -12.09
CA LEU A 11 0.73 -1.39 -12.58
C LEU A 11 0.71 -2.04 -13.96
N GLU A 12 1.26 -1.38 -14.96
CA GLU A 12 1.29 -1.88 -16.34
C GLU A 12 2.59 -2.62 -16.66
N ILE A 13 2.53 -3.54 -17.64
CA ILE A 13 3.73 -4.25 -18.13
C ILE A 13 4.71 -3.23 -18.74
N GLY A 14 5.99 -3.34 -18.37
CA GLY A 14 7.04 -2.42 -18.82
C GLY A 14 7.16 -1.13 -18.01
N GLN A 15 6.28 -0.93 -17.02
CA GLN A 15 6.40 0.15 -16.05
C GLN A 15 7.44 -0.22 -14.97
N GLU A 16 8.19 0.77 -14.50
CA GLU A 16 9.17 0.63 -13.41
C GLU A 16 8.86 1.57 -12.23
N GLU A 17 8.02 2.57 -12.47
CA GLU A 17 7.68 3.63 -11.52
C GLU A 17 6.24 4.10 -11.70
N ILE A 18 5.55 4.37 -10.59
CA ILE A 18 4.21 4.93 -10.59
C ILE A 18 4.00 5.85 -9.38
N GLU A 19 3.32 6.97 -9.61
CA GLU A 19 3.01 7.95 -8.58
C GLU A 19 1.50 8.21 -8.51
N LEU A 20 1.00 8.45 -7.30
CA LEU A 20 -0.37 8.78 -7.00
C LEU A 20 -0.41 9.85 -5.91
N GLU A 21 -1.21 10.89 -6.12
CA GLU A 21 -1.46 11.92 -5.13
C GLU A 21 -2.97 12.03 -4.89
N HIS A 22 -3.37 12.05 -3.61
CA HIS A 22 -4.76 12.18 -3.24
C HIS A 22 -4.89 12.89 -1.88
N ASN A 23 -5.56 14.04 -1.85
CA ASN A 23 -5.88 14.79 -0.63
C ASN A 23 -4.65 15.01 0.28
N GLY A 24 -3.50 15.40 -0.30
CA GLY A 24 -2.28 15.69 0.45
C GLY A 24 -1.48 14.48 0.93
N VAL A 25 -1.92 13.26 0.59
CA VAL A 25 -1.12 12.03 0.63
C VAL A 25 -0.51 11.81 -0.74
N LYS A 26 0.80 11.59 -0.78
CA LYS A 26 1.53 11.23 -1.99
C LYS A 26 2.16 9.85 -1.83
N CYS A 27 1.82 8.95 -2.74
CA CYS A 27 2.34 7.60 -2.82
C CYS A 27 3.19 7.46 -4.07
N HIS A 28 4.39 6.94 -3.92
CA HIS A 28 5.31 6.76 -5.02
C HIS A 28 5.92 5.37 -4.94
N LEU A 29 5.85 4.61 -6.02
CA LEU A 29 6.27 3.22 -6.09
C LEU A 29 7.30 3.07 -7.21
N LYS A 30 8.48 2.58 -6.86
CA LYS A 30 9.50 2.11 -7.80
C LYS A 30 9.64 0.60 -7.65
N PHE A 31 9.74 -0.13 -8.75
CA PHE A 31 9.85 -1.58 -8.70
C PHE A 31 10.67 -2.16 -9.86
N ASP A 32 11.33 -3.28 -9.57
CA ASP A 32 11.93 -4.18 -10.56
C ASP A 32 11.21 -5.52 -10.41
N GLY A 33 10.46 -5.90 -11.44
CA GLY A 33 9.61 -7.07 -11.43
C GLY A 33 9.21 -7.55 -12.82
N ASN A 34 8.82 -8.82 -12.93
CA ASN A 34 8.28 -9.39 -14.16
C ASN A 34 6.77 -9.57 -14.03
N LEU A 35 6.00 -8.64 -14.60
CA LEU A 35 4.53 -8.67 -14.54
C LEU A 35 3.87 -9.53 -15.64
N ASN A 36 4.64 -10.05 -16.61
CA ASN A 36 4.12 -10.87 -17.71
C ASN A 36 3.32 -12.11 -17.27
N PRO A 37 3.64 -12.78 -16.15
CA PRO A 37 2.87 -13.94 -15.69
C PRO A 37 1.48 -13.61 -15.12
N LEU A 38 1.12 -12.33 -14.99
CA LEU A 38 -0.20 -11.93 -14.49
C LEU A 38 -1.32 -12.30 -15.46
N THR A 39 -2.46 -12.69 -14.91
CA THR A 39 -3.65 -13.01 -15.70
C THR A 39 -4.40 -11.72 -16.07
N LYS A 40 -5.29 -11.81 -17.06
CA LYS A 40 -6.16 -10.69 -17.41
C LYS A 40 -7.13 -10.31 -16.29
N ASP A 41 -7.40 -11.23 -15.37
CA ASP A 41 -8.41 -11.09 -14.31
C ASP A 41 -7.85 -10.51 -13.02
N ALA A 42 -6.52 -10.43 -12.87
CA ALA A 42 -5.90 -9.95 -11.64
C ALA A 42 -4.59 -9.20 -11.89
N GLN A 43 -4.35 -8.15 -11.13
CA GLN A 43 -3.24 -7.23 -11.35
C GLN A 43 -2.84 -6.56 -10.04
N TYR A 44 -1.69 -5.88 -10.06
CA TYR A 44 -1.26 -5.04 -8.95
C TYR A 44 -1.77 -3.61 -9.11
N PHE A 45 -2.10 -3.00 -7.98
CA PHE A 45 -2.52 -1.61 -7.90
C PHE A 45 -1.71 -0.88 -6.85
N LEU A 46 -1.26 0.34 -7.19
CA LEU A 46 -0.87 1.33 -6.20
C LEU A 46 -2.15 2.02 -5.71
N ILE A 47 -2.35 2.01 -4.41
CA ILE A 47 -3.49 2.60 -3.72
C ILE A 47 -2.97 3.73 -2.84
N GLY A 48 -3.67 4.86 -2.88
CA GLY A 48 -3.49 5.94 -1.92
C GLY A 48 -4.83 6.41 -1.36
N SER A 49 -4.86 6.71 -0.07
CA SER A 49 -6.02 7.34 0.55
C SER A 49 -5.62 8.29 1.66
N ASN A 50 -6.36 9.39 1.77
CA ASN A 50 -6.39 10.25 2.93
C ASN A 50 -7.85 10.46 3.32
N ARG A 51 -8.32 9.80 4.38
CA ARG A 51 -9.75 9.81 4.72
C ARG A 51 -10.04 9.63 6.20
N SER A 52 -11.25 10.01 6.57
CA SER A 52 -11.92 9.49 7.76
C SER A 52 -12.68 8.22 7.39
N ARG A 53 -12.32 7.08 7.98
CA ARG A 53 -13.06 5.83 7.82
C ARG A 53 -14.39 5.94 8.56
N ALA A 54 -15.47 5.96 7.80
CA ALA A 54 -16.79 5.73 8.36
C ALA A 54 -16.87 4.29 8.87
N ASN A 55 -17.04 4.11 10.17
CA ASN A 55 -17.29 2.82 10.80
C ASN A 55 -18.41 2.99 11.83
N PRO A 56 -19.44 2.12 11.84
CA PRO A 56 -20.54 2.19 12.79
C PRO A 56 -20.09 2.27 14.25
N SER A 57 -18.98 1.61 14.60
CA SER A 57 -18.46 1.52 15.97
C SER A 57 -17.60 2.72 16.37
N TYR A 58 -16.76 3.24 15.47
CA TYR A 58 -15.88 4.39 15.74
C TYR A 58 -15.25 4.88 14.45
N GLU A 59 -15.39 6.16 14.10
CA GLU A 59 -14.70 6.72 12.93
C GLU A 59 -13.25 7.06 13.27
N TRP A 60 -12.38 7.03 12.27
CA TRP A 60 -10.98 7.43 12.47
C TRP A 60 -10.31 8.00 11.24
N GLY A 61 -9.30 8.84 11.44
CA GLY A 61 -8.44 9.37 10.40
C GLY A 61 -7.34 8.39 9.99
N GLU A 62 -7.21 8.14 8.69
CA GLU A 62 -6.13 7.34 8.11
C GLU A 62 -5.47 8.02 6.90
N GLU A 63 -4.17 7.77 6.76
CA GLU A 63 -3.37 8.05 5.56
C GLU A 63 -2.75 6.72 5.13
N PHE A 64 -2.80 6.40 3.85
CA PHE A 64 -2.47 5.05 3.39
C PHE A 64 -1.83 5.09 2.02
N CYS A 65 -0.75 4.32 1.88
CA CYS A 65 -0.18 3.96 0.60
C CYS A 65 0.04 2.45 0.59
N ALA A 66 -0.37 1.76 -0.49
CA ALA A 66 -0.10 0.34 -0.61
C ALA A 66 0.00 -0.12 -2.06
N LEU A 67 0.92 -1.05 -2.30
CA LEU A 67 0.88 -1.94 -3.45
C LEU A 67 0.08 -3.18 -3.04
N VAL A 68 -1.00 -3.49 -3.75
CA VAL A 68 -1.84 -4.67 -3.47
C VAL A 68 -2.08 -5.50 -4.73
N TYR A 69 -2.15 -6.81 -4.56
CA TYR A 69 -2.68 -7.70 -5.58
C TYR A 69 -4.21 -7.76 -5.50
N CYS A 70 -4.87 -7.60 -6.64
CA CYS A 70 -6.31 -7.49 -6.69
C CYS A 70 -6.92 -8.24 -7.88
N ILE A 71 -8.08 -8.85 -7.65
CA ILE A 71 -8.96 -9.31 -8.72
C ILE A 71 -9.66 -8.08 -9.30
N LYS A 72 -9.64 -7.96 -10.63
CA LYS A 72 -10.21 -6.81 -11.34
C LYS A 72 -11.70 -6.99 -11.55
N ASN A 73 -12.43 -5.89 -11.44
CA ASN A 73 -13.77 -5.78 -11.97
C ASN A 73 -13.70 -5.92 -13.49
N ILE A 74 -14.53 -6.79 -14.07
CA ILE A 74 -14.54 -7.09 -15.51
C ILE A 74 -14.96 -5.87 -16.34
N ASP A 75 -15.83 -5.01 -15.80
CA ASP A 75 -16.46 -3.93 -16.54
C ASP A 75 -15.56 -2.69 -16.67
N ASP A 76 -14.81 -2.33 -15.61
CA ASP A 76 -14.01 -1.10 -15.56
C ASP A 76 -12.52 -1.32 -15.25
N GLY A 77 -12.11 -2.57 -15.01
CA GLY A 77 -10.72 -2.92 -14.71
C GLY A 77 -10.22 -2.43 -13.35
N THR A 78 -11.09 -1.86 -12.51
CA THR A 78 -10.72 -1.40 -11.17
C THR A 78 -10.53 -2.57 -10.21
N CYS A 79 -9.89 -2.32 -9.09
CA CYS A 79 -9.71 -3.34 -8.06
C CYS A 79 -11.05 -3.63 -7.36
N GLU A 80 -11.62 -4.82 -7.60
CA GLU A 80 -12.87 -5.28 -6.98
C GLU A 80 -12.61 -5.90 -5.60
N LYS A 81 -11.60 -6.78 -5.52
CA LYS A 81 -11.34 -7.58 -4.32
C LYS A 81 -9.85 -7.81 -4.12
N TYR A 82 -9.35 -7.37 -2.96
CA TYR A 82 -7.98 -7.70 -2.52
C TYR A 82 -7.83 -9.21 -2.41
N SER A 83 -6.73 -9.71 -2.95
CA SER A 83 -6.43 -11.13 -3.03
C SER A 83 -4.96 -11.37 -2.70
N THR A 84 -4.53 -12.61 -2.81
CA THR A 84 -3.15 -13.00 -2.56
C THR A 84 -2.54 -13.60 -3.82
N ASN A 85 -1.27 -13.30 -4.07
CA ASN A 85 -0.50 -13.84 -5.17
C ASN A 85 0.63 -14.72 -4.65
N GLN A 86 0.82 -15.88 -5.29
CA GLN A 86 1.94 -16.79 -5.03
C GLN A 86 3.07 -16.67 -6.06
N LEU A 87 2.85 -15.92 -7.15
CA LEU A 87 3.84 -15.79 -8.20
C LEU A 87 5.02 -14.91 -7.72
N PRO A 88 6.27 -15.35 -7.90
CA PRO A 88 7.44 -14.55 -7.56
C PRO A 88 7.69 -13.50 -8.64
N LEU A 89 7.06 -12.33 -8.51
CA LEU A 89 7.10 -11.29 -9.55
C LEU A 89 8.06 -10.17 -9.25
N PHE A 90 8.38 -9.89 -7.98
CA PHE A 90 9.16 -8.71 -7.61
C PHE A 90 10.55 -9.09 -7.12
N TYR A 91 11.56 -8.48 -7.71
CA TYR A 91 12.93 -8.54 -7.23
C TYR A 91 13.21 -7.43 -6.21
N HIS A 92 12.70 -6.23 -6.48
CA HIS A 92 12.84 -5.07 -5.60
C HIS A 92 11.61 -4.17 -5.72
N VAL A 93 11.12 -3.65 -4.60
CA VAL A 93 10.02 -2.70 -4.54
C VAL A 93 10.36 -1.64 -3.49
N ASN A 94 10.29 -0.37 -3.87
CA ASN A 94 10.40 0.76 -2.96
C ASN A 94 9.08 1.55 -3.01
N LEU A 95 8.32 1.48 -1.92
CA LEU A 95 7.13 2.29 -1.71
C LEU A 95 7.49 3.45 -0.79
N THR A 96 7.37 4.67 -1.32
CA THR A 96 7.48 5.91 -0.57
C THR A 96 6.10 6.49 -0.32
N ALA A 97 5.87 7.00 0.89
CA ALA A 97 4.65 7.70 1.27
C ALA A 97 4.97 9.03 1.95
N GLU A 98 4.28 10.10 1.56
CA GLU A 98 4.33 11.40 2.20
C GLU A 98 3.04 11.65 2.97
N PHE A 99 3.17 11.65 4.30
CA PHE A 99 2.08 11.79 5.26
C PHE A 99 2.25 13.04 6.11
N ASP A 100 1.18 13.44 6.80
CA ASP A 100 1.23 14.51 7.79
C ASP A 100 2.19 14.16 8.94
N LEU A 101 2.86 15.18 9.51
CA LEU A 101 3.91 14.99 10.53
C LEU A 101 3.47 14.16 11.74
N LYS A 102 2.19 14.26 12.09
CA LYS A 102 1.61 13.67 13.29
C LYS A 102 0.98 12.30 13.03
N THR A 103 0.99 11.85 11.78
CA THR A 103 0.52 10.51 11.41
C THR A 103 1.49 9.45 11.98
N VAL A 104 0.93 8.50 12.73
CA VAL A 104 1.67 7.35 13.28
C VAL A 104 1.58 6.21 12.28
N VAL A 105 2.72 5.63 11.90
CA VAL A 105 2.81 4.69 10.78
C VAL A 105 3.14 3.27 11.20
N TYR A 106 2.51 2.32 10.50
CA TYR A 106 2.63 0.88 10.67
C TYR A 106 2.92 0.27 9.29
N PRO A 107 4.19 -0.07 8.99
CA PRO A 107 4.52 -0.79 7.75
C PRO A 107 4.07 -2.24 7.84
N SER A 108 3.66 -2.82 6.70
CA SER A 108 3.31 -4.24 6.61
C SER A 108 3.67 -4.80 5.25
N VAL A 109 4.20 -6.02 5.25
CA VAL A 109 4.58 -6.78 4.06
C VAL A 109 3.98 -8.17 4.18
N LEU A 110 3.10 -8.52 3.23
CA LEU A 110 2.33 -9.76 3.24
C LEU A 110 2.59 -10.57 1.97
N GLU A 111 2.73 -11.88 2.14
CA GLU A 111 2.78 -12.84 1.03
C GLU A 111 1.45 -13.60 0.88
N TYR A 112 1.49 -14.74 0.17
CA TYR A 112 0.36 -15.62 -0.05
C TYR A 112 -0.38 -15.97 1.25
N GLN A 113 -1.71 -16.03 1.20
CA GLN A 113 -2.59 -16.26 2.37
C GLN A 113 -2.43 -15.23 3.50
N ASN A 114 -2.03 -13.99 3.19
CA ASN A 114 -1.85 -12.91 4.17
C ASN A 114 -0.83 -13.24 5.27
N ARG A 115 0.16 -14.09 4.97
CA ARG A 115 1.24 -14.37 5.91
C ARG A 115 2.18 -13.18 5.98
N LEU A 116 2.58 -12.81 7.19
CA LEU A 116 3.56 -11.77 7.43
C LEU A 116 4.94 -12.24 6.95
N ILE A 117 5.59 -11.43 6.12
CA ILE A 117 7.01 -11.62 5.82
C ILE A 117 7.80 -10.96 6.97
N PRO A 118 8.59 -11.70 7.75
CA PRO A 118 9.43 -11.10 8.80
C PRO A 118 10.46 -10.15 8.17
N MET A 119 10.90 -9.13 8.93
CA MET A 119 11.86 -8.14 8.42
C MET A 119 13.20 -8.77 7.99
N ASP A 120 13.59 -9.88 8.61
CA ASP A 120 14.86 -10.62 8.47
C ASP A 120 15.41 -10.66 7.03
N ASN A 121 16.14 -9.61 6.64
CA ASN A 121 16.70 -9.38 5.31
C ASN A 121 15.69 -9.49 4.15
N ALA A 122 14.40 -9.26 4.40
CA ALA A 122 13.36 -9.30 3.38
C ALA A 122 12.83 -7.91 3.03
N TRP A 123 12.78 -7.01 4.01
CA TRP A 123 12.35 -5.64 3.82
C TRP A 123 12.88 -4.72 4.94
N THR A 124 12.96 -3.42 4.64
CA THR A 124 13.32 -2.38 5.60
C THR A 124 12.30 -1.26 5.56
N PHE A 125 12.21 -0.53 6.66
CA PHE A 125 11.37 0.64 6.78
C PHE A 125 12.17 1.79 7.37
N SER A 126 12.08 2.95 6.75
CA SER A 126 12.70 4.17 7.24
C SER A 126 11.68 5.32 7.23
N SER A 127 11.96 6.35 8.00
CA SER A 127 11.12 7.55 8.05
C SER A 127 11.97 8.76 8.34
N LYS A 128 11.71 9.86 7.63
CA LYS A 128 12.38 11.15 7.84
C LYS A 128 11.38 12.30 7.76
N ILE A 129 11.67 13.37 8.47
CA ILE A 129 10.91 14.61 8.38
C ILE A 129 11.48 15.43 7.21
N GLN A 130 10.60 15.96 6.36
CA GLN A 130 10.95 16.87 5.29
C GLN A 130 9.95 18.02 5.24
N GLY A 131 10.38 19.20 5.70
CA GLY A 131 9.50 20.37 5.82
C GLY A 131 8.33 20.09 6.78
N THR A 132 7.11 20.25 6.30
CA THR A 132 5.86 20.06 7.05
C THR A 132 5.27 18.65 6.94
N LYS A 133 6.04 17.70 6.40
CA LYS A 133 5.59 16.34 6.08
C LYS A 133 6.58 15.29 6.56
N LYS A 134 6.10 14.06 6.68
CA LYS A 134 6.90 12.89 7.03
C LYS A 134 6.97 11.96 5.82
N ILE A 135 8.18 11.69 5.37
CA ILE A 135 8.46 10.79 4.25
C ILE A 135 8.81 9.43 4.82
N HIS A 136 8.02 8.44 4.44
CA HIS A 136 8.17 7.05 4.82
C HIS A 136 8.65 6.26 3.62
N GLU A 137 9.58 5.34 3.85
CA GLU A 137 10.12 4.48 2.80
C GLU A 137 10.04 3.03 3.27
N LEU A 138 9.36 2.20 2.49
CA LEU A 138 9.23 0.76 2.71
C LEU A 138 9.84 0.04 1.51
N VAL A 139 10.98 -0.59 1.74
CA VAL A 139 11.74 -1.30 0.70
C VAL A 139 11.59 -2.79 0.92
N PHE A 140 11.15 -3.52 -0.08
CA PHE A 140 11.05 -4.98 -0.11
C PHE A 140 11.92 -5.56 -1.21
N GLY A 141 12.61 -6.65 -0.91
CA GLY A 141 13.58 -7.23 -1.84
C GLY A 141 14.96 -6.59 -1.70
N ASN A 142 15.82 -6.86 -2.67
CA ASN A 142 17.26 -7.05 -2.44
C ASN A 142 18.00 -5.93 -1.66
N PHE A 143 18.69 -6.32 -0.58
CA PHE A 143 19.64 -5.49 0.18
C PHE A 143 21.11 -5.89 -0.04
N ASP A 144 21.38 -7.09 -0.56
CA ASP A 144 22.74 -7.56 -0.81
C ASP A 144 22.75 -8.80 -1.73
N SER A 145 23.65 -8.75 -2.72
CA SER A 145 24.27 -9.87 -3.44
C SER A 145 23.66 -10.44 -4.74
N VAL A 146 24.61 -10.73 -5.64
CA VAL A 146 24.71 -11.64 -6.80
C VAL A 146 23.43 -12.41 -7.18
N GLY A 147 22.76 -11.94 -8.23
CA GLY A 147 21.65 -12.63 -8.90
C GLY A 147 20.27 -12.04 -8.55
N LYS A 148 19.38 -11.95 -9.54
CA LYS A 148 18.00 -11.47 -9.31
C LYS A 148 17.15 -12.58 -8.68
N LEU A 149 16.83 -12.47 -7.39
CA LEU A 149 15.87 -13.34 -6.71
C LEU A 149 14.48 -12.68 -6.66
N TYR A 150 13.56 -13.16 -7.48
CA TYR A 150 12.16 -12.72 -7.44
C TYR A 150 11.41 -13.39 -6.29
N ARG A 151 10.54 -12.65 -5.61
CA ARG A 151 9.78 -13.10 -4.45
C ARG A 151 8.27 -12.84 -4.61
N PRO A 152 7.41 -13.70 -4.02
CA PRO A 152 5.99 -13.44 -3.98
C PRO A 152 5.69 -12.27 -3.03
N LEU A 153 4.72 -11.45 -3.40
CA LEU A 153 4.27 -10.30 -2.63
C LEU A 153 2.77 -10.12 -2.87
N SER A 154 1.94 -10.16 -1.83
CA SER A 154 0.51 -9.88 -1.97
C SER A 154 0.19 -8.43 -1.60
N THR A 155 0.85 -7.90 -0.58
CA THR A 155 0.66 -6.52 -0.15
C THR A 155 1.95 -5.94 0.41
N LEU A 156 2.27 -4.71 0.00
CA LEU A 156 3.28 -3.86 0.59
C LEU A 156 2.60 -2.55 0.99
N SER A 157 2.47 -2.27 2.28
CA SER A 157 1.66 -1.14 2.74
C SER A 157 2.32 -0.31 3.82
N ILE A 158 2.11 0.99 3.74
CA ILE A 158 2.41 1.98 4.76
C ILE A 158 1.07 2.51 5.27
N TYR A 159 0.62 2.00 6.42
CA TYR A 159 -0.65 2.40 7.04
C TYR A 159 -0.40 3.45 8.12
N GLY A 160 -1.06 4.61 7.98
CA GLY A 160 -0.94 5.76 8.86
C GLY A 160 -2.23 6.01 9.65
N ARG A 161 -2.09 6.22 10.96
CA ARG A 161 -3.13 6.71 11.86
C ARG A 161 -2.94 8.20 12.14
N ALA A 162 -3.91 8.99 11.73
CA ALA A 162 -3.95 10.42 12.00
C ALA A 162 -4.84 10.69 13.21
N TYR A 163 -4.36 10.31 14.41
CA TYR A 163 -5.14 10.35 15.65
C TYR A 163 -5.76 11.71 15.97
N GLU A 164 -5.14 12.81 15.56
CA GLU A 164 -5.70 14.15 15.75
C GLU A 164 -6.97 14.45 14.94
N ARG A 165 -7.24 13.63 13.91
CA ARG A 165 -8.44 13.73 13.07
C ARG A 165 -9.53 12.78 13.52
N ASP A 166 -9.27 11.92 14.51
CA ASP A 166 -10.29 11.06 15.08
C ASP A 166 -11.33 11.96 15.78
N PRO A 167 -12.64 11.72 15.60
CA PRO A 167 -13.64 12.42 16.37
C PRO A 167 -13.48 12.08 17.85
N ILE A 168 -13.96 12.99 18.71
CA ILE A 168 -14.04 12.72 20.15
C ILE A 168 -14.81 11.42 20.35
N TYR A 169 -14.22 10.47 21.10
CA TYR A 169 -14.85 9.19 21.37
C TYR A 169 -16.22 9.38 22.01
N GLN A 170 -17.25 8.85 21.33
CA GLN A 170 -18.60 8.74 21.85
C GLN A 170 -18.87 7.27 22.10
N GLN A 171 -18.95 6.87 23.38
CA GLN A 171 -19.35 5.52 23.75
C GLN A 171 -20.78 5.30 23.26
N LYS A 172 -20.94 4.47 22.22
CA LYS A 172 -22.27 4.03 21.80
C LYS A 172 -22.75 2.95 22.78
N PRO A 173 -24.05 2.90 23.10
CA PRO A 173 -24.62 1.78 23.83
C PRO A 173 -24.23 0.48 23.13
N ALA A 174 -23.84 -0.53 23.90
CA ALA A 174 -23.72 -1.87 23.36
C ALA A 174 -25.15 -2.38 23.09
N ASP A 175 -25.46 -2.69 21.83
CA ASP A 175 -26.69 -3.37 21.45
C ASP A 175 -26.66 -4.85 21.89
#